data_AF-A0A319CYA4-F1
#
_entry.id   AF-A0A319CYA4-F1
#
_cell.length_a   1.000
_cell.length_b   1.000
_cell.length_c   1.000
_cell.angle_alpha   90.00
_cell.angle_beta   90.00
_cell.angle_gamma   90.00
#
_symmetry.space_group_name_H-M   'P 1'
#
loop_
_entity.id
_entity.type
_entity.pdbx_description
1 polymer ?
#
loop_
_entity_poly.entity_id
_entity_poly.type
_entity_poly.pdbx_seq_one_letter_code
_entity_poly.pdbx_strand_id
1 'polypeptide(L)'
;MGQHRQALEIYVFKLEDYVKAEEYCNQLHKAEDNAVADGVPPRCVALLAYEEDKPSIYLTLLSLYLSPPHGYQARYGPALEVLAKHGSRLPPNSALDLIPETLPVQELEFYFKGRMRAANSILNESRIVSSLQKQEHVKTQAQLLVGEATDGSATRARHVTITEERVCGMCHKRIGGSVINVFAE
;
A
#
# COMPACT_ATOMS: atom_id res chain seq x y z
N MET A 1 23.97 -1.59 8.11
CA MET A 1 23.89 -0.12 7.96
C MET A 1 25.23 0.61 7.87
N GLY A 2 26.27 0.22 8.63
CA GLY A 2 27.55 0.95 8.63
C GLY A 2 28.23 1.09 7.26
N GLN A 3 28.13 0.07 6.39
CA GLN A 3 28.75 0.09 5.06
C GLN A 3 28.12 1.13 4.12
N HIS A 4 26.79 1.23 4.06
CA HIS A 4 26.11 2.24 3.22
C HIS A 4 26.38 3.66 3.70
N ARG A 5 26.39 3.87 5.02
CA ARG A 5 26.70 5.17 5.61
C ARG A 5 28.11 5.64 5.22
N GLN A 6 29.12 4.77 5.34
CA GLN A 6 30.49 5.09 4.94
C GLN A 6 30.61 5.37 3.43
N ALA A 7 29.91 4.61 2.59
CA ALA A 7 29.90 4.86 1.15
C ALA A 7 29.31 6.24 0.84
N LEU A 8 28.17 6.59 1.44
CA LEU A 8 27.53 7.89 1.28
C LEU A 8 28.40 9.04 1.82
N GLU A 9 29.10 8.84 2.94
CA GLU A 9 30.06 9.82 3.47
C GLU A 9 31.18 10.11 2.46
N ILE A 10 31.69 9.09 1.75
CA ILE A 10 32.70 9.28 0.71
C ILE A 10 32.11 10.07 -0.47
N TYR A 11 30.92 9.72 -0.96
CA TYR A 11 30.29 10.42 -2.08
C TYR A 11 30.00 11.89 -1.75
N VAL A 12 29.47 12.16 -0.56
CA VAL A 12 29.03 13.50 -0.15
C VAL A 12 30.20 14.40 0.25
N PHE A 13 31.14 13.92 1.07
CA PHE A 13 32.18 14.77 1.65
C PHE A 13 33.53 14.69 0.94
N LYS A 14 33.90 13.52 0.38
CA LYS A 14 35.22 13.37 -0.26
C LYS A 14 35.17 13.64 -1.76
N LEU A 15 34.10 13.22 -2.42
CA LEU A 15 33.91 13.39 -3.86
C LEU A 15 33.03 14.60 -4.22
N GLU A 16 32.25 15.09 -3.25
CA GLU A 16 31.29 16.19 -3.42
C GLU A 16 30.29 15.99 -4.56
N ASP A 17 29.99 14.72 -4.88
CA ASP A 17 29.15 14.33 -6.00
C ASP A 17 27.79 13.83 -5.49
N TYR A 18 26.83 14.76 -5.41
CA TYR A 18 25.49 14.49 -4.89
C TYR A 18 24.66 13.62 -5.84
N VAL A 19 24.89 13.72 -7.14
CA VAL A 19 24.15 12.96 -8.16
C VAL A 19 24.48 11.49 -8.01
N LYS A 20 25.78 11.15 -7.87
CA LYS A 20 26.19 9.76 -7.61
C LYS A 20 25.66 9.22 -6.28
N ALA A 21 25.56 10.06 -5.25
CA ALA A 21 24.96 9.67 -3.98
C ALA A 21 23.46 9.31 -4.15
N GLU A 22 22.69 10.12 -4.89
CA GLU A 22 21.30 9.82 -5.23
C GLU A 22 21.18 8.53 -6.08
N GLU A 23 22.03 8.35 -7.08
CA GLU A 23 22.05 7.14 -7.92
C GLU A 23 22.32 5.88 -7.11
N TYR A 24 23.26 5.93 -6.17
CA TYR A 24 23.55 4.82 -5.26
C TYR A 24 22.33 4.46 -4.40
N CYS A 25 21.64 5.46 -3.84
CA CYS A 25 20.39 5.24 -3.11
C CYS A 25 19.30 4.63 -3.99
N ASN A 26 19.18 5.09 -5.24
CA ASN A 26 18.21 4.55 -6.19
C ASN A 26 18.49 3.09 -6.57
N GLN A 27 19.76 2.72 -6.77
CA GLN A 27 20.16 1.35 -7.11
C GLN A 27 19.86 0.38 -5.96
N LEU A 28 20.20 0.75 -4.74
CA LEU A 28 19.92 -0.07 -3.56
C LEU A 28 18.42 -0.21 -3.32
N HIS A 29 17.65 0.87 -3.46
CA HIS A 29 16.21 0.80 -3.29
C HIS A 29 15.56 -0.13 -4.33
N LYS A 30 15.98 -0.06 -5.59
CA LYS A 30 15.53 -1.00 -6.62
C LYS A 30 15.93 -2.44 -6.29
N ALA A 31 17.11 -2.66 -5.70
CA ALA A 31 17.53 -4.00 -5.27
C ALA A 31 16.66 -4.52 -4.11
N GLU A 32 16.31 -3.67 -3.15
CA GLU A 32 15.39 -3.99 -2.06
C GLU A 32 13.97 -4.28 -2.58
N ASP A 33 13.45 -3.45 -3.48
CA ASP A 33 12.13 -3.65 -4.09
C ASP A 33 12.06 -4.96 -4.88
N ASN A 34 13.12 -5.31 -5.62
CA ASN A 34 13.22 -6.59 -6.34
C ASN A 34 13.31 -7.79 -5.38
N ALA A 35 13.97 -7.64 -4.23
CA ALA A 35 14.04 -8.71 -3.23
C ALA A 35 12.69 -8.96 -2.53
N VAL A 36 11.83 -7.94 -2.41
CA VAL A 36 10.48 -8.06 -1.81
C VAL A 36 9.45 -8.61 -2.82
N ALA A 37 9.69 -8.45 -4.13
CA ALA A 37 8.82 -8.97 -5.18
C ALA A 37 8.73 -10.51 -5.21
N ASP A 38 9.68 -11.24 -4.61
CA ASP A 38 9.65 -12.71 -4.49
C ASP A 38 8.81 -13.24 -3.31
N GLY A 39 8.10 -12.37 -2.56
CA GLY A 39 7.30 -12.81 -1.41
C GLY A 39 6.01 -12.04 -1.10
N VAL A 40 5.88 -10.77 -1.49
CA VAL A 40 4.68 -9.96 -1.18
C VAL A 40 4.39 -8.99 -2.33
N PRO A 41 3.14 -8.89 -2.84
CA PRO A 41 2.81 -7.89 -3.86
C PRO A 41 3.01 -6.48 -3.31
N PRO A 42 3.44 -5.50 -4.13
CA PRO A 42 3.71 -4.13 -3.70
C PRO A 42 2.38 -3.41 -3.44
N ARG A 43 1.75 -3.71 -2.31
CA ARG A 43 0.62 -2.95 -1.80
C ARG A 43 1.16 -1.68 -1.19
N CYS A 44 1.16 -0.57 -1.94
CA CYS A 44 1.14 0.81 -1.41
C CYS A 44 1.75 0.97 -0.01
N VAL A 45 3.02 0.57 0.17
CA VAL A 45 3.63 0.37 1.50
C VAL A 45 3.92 1.71 2.19
N ALA A 46 3.84 2.83 1.45
CA ALA A 46 4.12 4.16 1.99
C ALA A 46 3.18 4.62 3.13
N LEU A 47 2.07 3.91 3.42
CA LEU A 47 1.15 4.30 4.49
C LEU A 47 0.78 3.22 5.53
N LEU A 48 1.08 1.93 5.33
CA LEU A 48 0.48 0.87 6.17
C LEU A 48 1.44 -0.06 6.92
N ALA A 49 2.75 0.04 6.72
CA ALA A 49 3.72 -0.66 7.57
C ALA A 49 5.05 0.07 7.49
N TYR A 50 5.22 1.08 8.35
CA TYR A 50 6.55 1.50 8.72
C TYR A 50 7.16 0.35 9.52
N GLU A 51 7.97 -0.49 8.87
CA GLU A 51 8.92 -1.30 9.62
C GLU A 51 9.92 -0.32 10.24
N GLU A 52 9.65 0.07 11.50
CA GLU A 52 10.43 1.04 12.27
C GLU A 52 11.91 0.64 12.44
N ASP A 53 12.25 -0.61 12.14
CA ASP A 53 13.56 -1.19 12.46
C ASP A 53 14.65 -0.99 11.39
N LYS A 54 14.33 -0.50 10.18
CA LYS A 54 15.34 -0.19 9.16
C LYS A 54 15.23 1.25 8.68
N PRO A 55 16.18 2.14 9.04
CA PRO A 55 16.21 3.47 8.46
C PRO A 55 16.41 3.33 6.96
N SER A 56 15.45 3.85 6.19
CA SER A 56 15.56 3.91 4.73
C SER A 56 16.91 4.53 4.34
N ILE A 57 17.53 4.03 3.28
CA ILE A 57 18.84 4.53 2.82
C ILE A 57 18.79 6.05 2.58
N TYR A 58 17.65 6.58 2.12
CA TYR A 58 17.41 8.01 1.96
C TYR A 58 17.38 8.78 3.30
N LEU A 59 16.88 8.20 4.40
CA LEU A 59 17.02 8.80 5.74
C LEU A 59 18.50 8.90 6.14
N THR A 60 19.28 7.88 5.81
CA THR A 60 20.73 7.89 6.09
C THR A 60 21.41 8.99 5.29
N LEU A 61 21.07 9.15 4.00
CA LEU A 61 21.56 10.26 3.18
C LEU A 61 21.14 11.62 3.73
N LEU A 62 19.89 11.77 4.14
CA LEU A 62 19.35 13.02 4.70
C LEU A 62 20.05 13.40 6.01
N SER A 63 20.24 12.43 6.92
CA SER A 63 20.97 12.64 8.17
C SER A 63 22.42 13.03 7.94
N LEU A 64 23.07 12.52 6.88
CA LEU A 64 24.42 12.96 6.51
C LEU A 64 24.46 14.41 6.03
N TYR A 65 23.43 14.88 5.31
CA TYR A 65 23.37 16.27 4.86
C TYR A 65 23.01 17.27 5.97
N LEU A 66 22.07 16.92 6.85
CA LEU A 66 21.57 17.78 7.93
C LEU A 66 22.42 17.73 9.20
N SER A 67 22.91 16.53 9.56
CA SER A 67 23.73 16.26 10.75
C SER A 67 25.03 15.55 10.38
N PRO A 68 25.97 16.26 9.72
CA PRO A 68 27.24 15.66 9.28
C PRO A 68 28.06 15.16 10.48
N PRO A 69 28.55 13.91 10.47
CA PRO A 69 29.56 13.46 11.43
C PRO A 69 30.90 14.17 11.18
N HIS A 70 31.78 14.23 12.18
CA HIS A 70 33.17 14.73 12.06
C HIS A 70 33.35 16.24 11.78
N GLY A 71 32.34 17.07 12.01
CA GLY A 71 32.49 18.53 11.93
C GLY A 71 32.52 19.10 10.52
N TYR A 72 32.07 18.35 9.51
CA TYR A 72 31.81 18.89 8.18
C TYR A 72 30.64 19.89 8.20
N GLN A 73 30.58 20.78 7.20
CA GLN A 73 29.48 21.74 7.07
C GLN A 73 28.20 21.05 6.59
N ALA A 74 27.07 21.40 7.21
CA ALA A 74 25.76 20.93 6.79
C ALA A 74 25.41 21.49 5.39
N ARG A 75 24.87 20.63 4.53
CA ARG A 75 24.54 20.97 3.14
C ARG A 75 23.02 20.96 2.94
N TYR A 76 22.39 22.09 3.24
CA TYR A 76 20.93 22.23 3.19
C TYR A 76 20.35 22.18 1.77
N GLY A 77 21.02 22.74 0.77
CA GLY A 77 20.54 22.73 -0.63
C GLY A 77 20.26 21.32 -1.16
N PRO A 78 21.27 20.42 -1.19
CA PRO A 78 21.08 19.03 -1.60
C PRO A 78 20.06 18.27 -0.73
N ALA A 79 19.97 18.59 0.57
CA ALA A 79 18.98 17.98 1.46
C ALA A 79 17.55 18.32 1.03
N LEU A 80 17.29 19.58 0.67
CA LEU A 80 15.99 20.04 0.20
C LEU A 80 15.62 19.41 -1.16
N GLU A 81 16.58 19.23 -2.06
CA GLU A 81 16.35 18.55 -3.33
C GLU A 81 15.95 17.08 -3.13
N VAL A 82 16.65 16.37 -2.24
CA VAL A 82 16.33 14.98 -1.90
C VAL A 82 14.95 14.89 -1.24
N LEU A 83 14.61 15.81 -0.34
CA LEU A 83 13.28 15.89 0.26
C LEU A 83 12.20 16.16 -0.79
N ALA A 84 12.43 17.06 -1.75
CA ALA A 84 11.46 17.36 -2.79
C ALA A 84 11.24 16.17 -3.74
N LYS A 85 12.31 15.46 -4.14
CA LYS A 85 12.23 14.33 -5.09
C LYS A 85 11.74 13.04 -4.43
N HIS A 86 12.24 12.73 -3.23
CA HIS A 86 12.06 11.43 -2.57
C HIS A 86 11.19 11.52 -1.30
N GLY A 87 10.65 12.68 -0.97
CA GLY A 87 9.91 12.91 0.28
C GLY A 87 8.67 12.05 0.48
N SER A 88 7.99 11.61 -0.59
CA SER A 88 6.84 10.70 -0.50
C SER A 88 7.22 9.28 -0.04
N ARG A 89 8.50 8.91 -0.16
CA ARG A 89 9.04 7.59 0.18
C ARG A 89 9.65 7.55 1.59
N LEU A 90 9.94 8.72 2.17
CA LEU A 90 10.53 8.83 3.50
C LEU A 90 9.45 8.72 4.59
N PRO A 91 9.71 8.08 5.75
CA PRO A 91 8.83 8.23 6.91
C PRO A 91 8.77 9.69 7.38
N PRO A 92 7.57 10.23 7.66
CA PRO A 92 7.39 11.65 7.96
C PRO A 92 8.04 12.00 9.29
N ASN A 93 7.78 11.19 10.32
CA ASN A 93 8.21 11.46 11.68
C ASN A 93 9.73 11.54 11.74
N SER A 94 10.42 10.49 11.28
CA SER A 94 11.88 10.46 11.26
C SER A 94 12.51 11.55 10.37
N ALA A 95 11.83 11.97 9.29
CA ALA A 95 12.32 13.06 8.46
C ALA A 95 12.19 14.42 9.15
N LEU A 96 11.08 14.65 9.87
CA LEU A 96 10.82 15.88 10.61
C LEU A 96 11.72 16.01 11.84
N ASP A 97 12.00 14.90 12.53
CA ASP A 97 12.91 14.87 13.69
C ASP A 97 14.35 15.26 13.33
N LEU A 98 14.75 15.05 12.07
CA LEU A 98 16.08 15.40 11.57
C LEU A 98 16.20 16.86 11.09
N ILE A 99 15.08 17.54 10.83
CA ILE A 99 15.10 18.91 10.31
C ILE A 99 15.35 19.88 11.47
N PRO A 100 16.38 20.73 11.40
CA PRO A 100 16.64 21.70 12.45
C PRO A 100 15.58 22.82 12.45
N GLU A 101 15.26 23.33 13.64
CA GLU A 101 14.30 24.42 13.85
C GLU A 101 14.72 25.75 13.19
N THR A 102 15.99 25.87 12.79
CA THR A 102 16.53 27.04 12.11
C THR A 102 16.10 27.14 10.64
N LEU A 103 15.61 26.06 10.05
CA LEU A 103 15.26 26.01 8.63
C LEU A 103 13.84 26.54 8.40
N PRO A 104 13.63 27.54 7.53
CA PRO A 104 12.30 28.12 7.32
C PRO A 104 11.37 27.13 6.62
N VAL A 105 10.14 27.03 7.12
CA VAL A 105 9.10 26.14 6.56
C VAL A 105 8.82 26.42 5.07
N GLN A 106 9.06 27.66 4.61
CA GLN A 106 8.90 28.04 3.21
C GLN A 106 9.79 27.22 2.26
N GLU A 107 11.01 26.86 2.67
CA GLU A 107 11.90 26.04 1.85
C GLU A 107 11.44 24.59 1.74
N LEU A 108 10.62 24.12 2.69
CA LEU A 108 10.03 22.79 2.72
C LEU A 108 8.69 22.70 1.98
N GLU A 109 8.25 23.78 1.33
CA GLU A 109 6.94 23.83 0.65
C GLU A 109 6.78 22.70 -0.38
N PHE A 110 7.82 22.44 -1.19
CA PHE A 110 7.79 21.37 -2.19
C PHE A 110 7.72 19.98 -1.55
N TYR A 111 8.41 19.77 -0.43
CA TYR A 111 8.33 18.53 0.33
C TYR A 111 6.92 18.28 0.87
N PHE A 112 6.34 19.26 1.57
CA PHE A 112 5.00 19.12 2.13
C PHE A 112 3.93 18.96 1.04
N LYS A 113 3.97 19.78 -0.02
CA LYS A 113 3.05 19.65 -1.16
C LYS A 113 3.16 18.28 -1.83
N GLY A 114 4.37 17.82 -2.11
CA GLY A 114 4.61 16.52 -2.72
C GLY A 114 4.07 15.38 -1.85
N ARG A 115 4.33 15.45 -0.54
CA ARG A 115 3.88 14.45 0.42
C ARG A 115 2.36 14.43 0.60
N MET A 116 1.72 15.58 0.76
CA MET A 116 0.26 15.69 0.86
C MET A 116 -0.43 15.17 -0.40
N ARG A 117 0.11 15.47 -1.58
CA ARG A 117 -0.41 14.93 -2.85
C ARG A 117 -0.31 13.42 -2.91
N ALA A 118 0.82 12.84 -2.52
CA ALA A 118 1.00 11.39 -2.49
C ALA A 118 0.03 10.71 -1.51
N ALA A 119 -0.09 11.25 -0.28
CA ALA A 119 -1.02 10.72 0.72
C ALA A 119 -2.48 10.80 0.24
N ASN A 120 -2.90 11.94 -0.31
CA ASN A 120 -4.24 12.09 -0.88
C ASN A 120 -4.49 11.15 -2.06
N SER A 121 -3.49 10.93 -2.91
CA SER A 121 -3.58 9.99 -4.04
C SER A 121 -3.88 8.58 -3.55
N ILE A 122 -3.12 8.08 -2.55
CA ILE A 122 -3.31 6.74 -1.99
C ILE A 122 -4.68 6.60 -1.31
N LEU A 123 -5.09 7.61 -0.55
CA LEU A 123 -6.41 7.61 0.10
C LEU A 123 -7.56 7.65 -0.92
N ASN A 124 -7.40 8.42 -2.01
CA ASN A 124 -8.41 8.47 -3.06
C ASN A 124 -8.47 7.16 -3.84
N GLU A 125 -7.32 6.59 -4.20
CA GLU A 125 -7.23 5.31 -4.90
C GLU A 125 -7.85 4.18 -4.08
N SER A 126 -7.48 4.06 -2.80
CA SER A 126 -8.06 3.05 -1.91
C SER A 126 -9.57 3.22 -1.73
N ARG A 127 -10.07 4.46 -1.66
CA ARG A 127 -11.51 4.75 -1.62
C ARG A 127 -12.20 4.32 -2.91
N ILE A 128 -11.63 4.61 -4.07
CA ILE A 128 -12.17 4.25 -5.38
C ILE A 128 -12.22 2.73 -5.52
N VAL A 129 -11.11 2.04 -5.25
CA VAL A 129 -11.02 0.57 -5.31
C VAL A 129 -12.02 -0.08 -4.36
N SER A 130 -12.11 0.40 -3.11
CA SER A 130 -13.09 -0.11 -2.14
C SER A 130 -14.53 0.11 -2.63
N SER A 131 -14.83 1.25 -3.24
CA SER A 131 -16.16 1.55 -3.78
C SER A 131 -16.51 0.64 -4.96
N LEU A 132 -15.56 0.41 -5.89
CA LEU A 132 -15.73 -0.49 -7.02
C LEU A 132 -15.94 -1.94 -6.58
N GLN A 133 -15.16 -2.41 -5.60
CA GLN A 133 -15.32 -3.75 -5.01
C GLN A 133 -16.69 -3.92 -4.36
N LYS A 134 -17.18 -2.90 -3.63
CA LYS A 134 -18.53 -2.93 -3.04
C LYS A 134 -19.61 -3.05 -4.13
N GLN A 135 -19.47 -2.31 -5.22
CA GLN A 135 -20.44 -2.35 -6.33
C GLN A 135 -20.43 -3.71 -7.03
N GLU A 136 -19.24 -4.27 -7.27
CA GLU A 136 -19.08 -5.61 -7.84
C GLU A 136 -19.70 -6.67 -6.93
N HIS A 137 -19.41 -6.63 -5.63
CA HIS A 137 -20.01 -7.53 -4.66
C HIS A 137 -21.55 -7.47 -4.67
N VAL A 138 -22.15 -6.27 -4.68
CA VAL A 138 -23.62 -6.11 -4.75
C VAL A 138 -24.18 -6.67 -6.06
N LYS A 139 -23.52 -6.42 -7.19
CA LYS A 139 -23.93 -6.94 -8.50
C LYS A 139 -23.88 -8.47 -8.53
N THR A 140 -22.78 -9.06 -8.09
CA THR A 140 -22.58 -10.50 -8.02
C THR A 140 -23.59 -11.15 -7.07
N GLN A 141 -23.87 -10.52 -5.92
CA GLN A 141 -24.91 -10.98 -5.01
C GLN A 141 -26.31 -10.95 -5.65
N ALA A 142 -26.66 -9.88 -6.37
CA ALA A 142 -27.94 -9.78 -7.07
C ALA A 142 -28.06 -10.83 -8.19
N GLN A 143 -27.00 -11.05 -8.96
CA GLN A 143 -26.95 -12.09 -9.99
C GLN A 143 -27.16 -13.49 -9.39
N LEU A 144 -26.52 -13.80 -8.26
CA LEU A 144 -26.69 -15.07 -7.57
C LEU A 144 -28.11 -15.27 -7.00
N LEU A 145 -28.79 -14.19 -6.60
CA LEU A 145 -30.18 -14.25 -6.16
C LEU A 145 -31.14 -14.52 -7.33
N VAL A 146 -30.92 -13.88 -8.49
CA VAL A 146 -31.76 -13.99 -9.71
C VAL A 146 -31.45 -15.25 -10.54
N GLY A 147 -30.25 -15.81 -10.40
CA GLY A 147 -29.77 -16.96 -11.18
C GLY A 147 -29.34 -16.60 -12.60
N GLU A 148 -28.47 -17.41 -13.19
CA GLU A 148 -27.92 -17.20 -14.55
C GLU A 148 -28.63 -18.02 -15.64
N ALA A 149 -29.47 -19.00 -15.27
CA ALA A 149 -30.14 -19.90 -16.20
C ALA A 149 -31.58 -19.47 -16.51
N THR A 150 -32.03 -19.71 -17.74
CA THR A 150 -33.42 -19.48 -18.21
C THR A 150 -34.43 -20.35 -17.46
N ASP A 151 -33.99 -21.53 -17.04
CA ASP A 151 -34.68 -22.34 -16.08
C ASP A 151 -34.26 -21.80 -14.71
N GLY A 152 -35.20 -21.41 -13.85
CA GLY A 152 -34.96 -20.81 -12.52
C GLY A 152 -34.18 -21.71 -11.54
N SER A 153 -33.45 -22.70 -12.05
CA SER A 153 -32.66 -23.67 -11.32
C SER A 153 -31.36 -23.11 -10.72
N ALA A 154 -30.81 -22.03 -11.29
CA ALA A 154 -29.55 -21.44 -10.81
C ALA A 154 -29.72 -20.36 -9.72
N THR A 155 -30.92 -20.18 -9.16
CA THR A 155 -31.21 -19.12 -8.17
C THR A 155 -30.85 -19.54 -6.74
N ARG A 156 -30.21 -18.64 -5.97
CA ARG A 156 -30.03 -18.83 -4.52
C ARG A 156 -31.26 -18.43 -3.70
N ALA A 157 -32.20 -17.68 -4.27
CA ALA A 157 -33.44 -17.26 -3.61
C ALA A 157 -34.59 -18.28 -3.74
N ARG A 158 -34.27 -19.58 -3.81
CA ARG A 158 -35.28 -20.63 -3.89
C ARG A 158 -35.98 -20.79 -2.54
N HIS A 159 -37.28 -20.51 -2.55
CA HIS A 159 -38.17 -20.93 -1.46
C HIS A 159 -39.07 -22.03 -1.99
N VAL A 160 -39.26 -23.07 -1.18
CA VAL A 160 -40.13 -24.20 -1.50
C VAL A 160 -41.10 -24.37 -0.35
N THR A 161 -42.36 -24.01 -0.55
CA THR A 161 -43.43 -24.31 0.42
C THR A 161 -43.82 -25.78 0.31
N ILE A 162 -43.70 -26.52 1.40
CA ILE A 162 -44.12 -27.92 1.47
C ILE A 162 -45.55 -27.95 2.03
N THR A 163 -46.52 -28.34 1.19
CA THR A 163 -47.90 -28.61 1.62
C THR A 163 -48.05 -30.08 2.00
N GLU A 164 -49.10 -30.41 2.78
CA GLU A 164 -49.35 -31.79 3.24
C GLU A 164 -49.60 -32.79 2.10
N GLU A 165 -49.93 -32.30 0.91
CA GLU A 165 -50.20 -33.09 -0.28
C GLU A 165 -48.95 -33.37 -1.12
N ARG A 166 -47.80 -32.77 -0.77
CA ARG A 166 -46.58 -32.83 -1.59
C ARG A 166 -45.88 -34.19 -1.47
N VAL A 167 -45.49 -34.75 -2.61
CA VAL A 167 -44.92 -36.09 -2.75
C VAL A 167 -43.48 -36.01 -3.26
N CYS A 168 -42.59 -36.87 -2.76
CA CYS A 168 -41.20 -36.96 -3.21
C CYS A 168 -41.10 -37.43 -4.68
N GLY A 169 -40.31 -36.73 -5.50
CA GLY A 169 -40.11 -37.07 -6.91
C GLY A 169 -39.31 -38.35 -7.18
N MET A 170 -38.58 -38.88 -6.19
CA MET A 170 -37.78 -40.11 -6.34
C MET A 170 -38.45 -41.36 -5.77
N CYS A 171 -39.08 -41.27 -4.61
CA CYS A 171 -39.66 -42.42 -3.90
C CYS A 171 -41.20 -42.39 -3.81
N HIS A 172 -41.82 -41.35 -4.38
CA HIS A 172 -43.28 -41.14 -4.41
C HIS A 172 -43.97 -41.20 -3.02
N LYS A 173 -43.23 -40.96 -1.94
CA LYS A 173 -43.76 -40.91 -0.57
C LYS A 173 -44.19 -39.49 -0.21
N ARG A 174 -45.28 -39.36 0.55
CA ARG A 174 -45.79 -38.07 1.05
C ARG A 174 -44.78 -37.48 2.04
N ILE A 175 -44.36 -36.23 1.81
CA ILE A 175 -43.31 -35.56 2.58
C ILE A 175 -43.88 -35.05 3.92
N GLY A 176 -45.06 -34.42 3.90
CA GLY A 176 -45.69 -33.87 5.11
C GLY A 176 -44.78 -32.88 5.86
N GLY A 177 -44.95 -32.76 7.19
CA GLY A 177 -44.05 -32.00 8.07
C GLY A 177 -42.77 -32.75 8.48
N SER A 178 -42.51 -33.91 7.85
CA SER A 178 -41.44 -34.84 8.25
C SER A 178 -40.30 -34.73 7.25
N VAL A 179 -39.23 -34.02 7.64
CA VAL A 179 -37.91 -34.00 7.00
C VAL A 179 -37.82 -33.16 5.71
N ILE A 180 -36.95 -32.15 5.73
CA ILE A 180 -36.60 -31.29 4.61
C ILE A 180 -35.26 -31.80 4.04
N ASN A 181 -35.23 -32.17 2.76
CA ASN A 181 -33.97 -32.24 2.02
C ASN A 181 -34.19 -31.61 0.64
N VAL A 182 -33.53 -30.48 0.39
CA VAL A 182 -33.54 -29.81 -0.91
C VAL A 182 -32.38 -30.39 -1.71
N PHE A 183 -32.67 -31.27 -2.66
CA PHE A 183 -31.68 -31.67 -3.66
C PHE A 183 -31.57 -30.56 -4.70
N ALA A 184 -30.37 -30.03 -4.88
CA ALA A 184 -30.03 -29.30 -6.09
C ALA A 184 -29.71 -30.35 -7.17
N GLU A 185 -30.45 -30.33 -8.29
CA GLU A 185 -30.03 -31.01 -9.53
C GLU A 185 -28.73 -30.39 -10.06
#